data_AF-A0A914GBN3-F1
#
_entry.id   AF-A0A914GBN3-F1
#
_cell.length_a   1.000
_cell.length_b   1.000
_cell.length_c   1.000
_cell.angle_alpha   90.00
_cell.angle_beta   90.00
_cell.angle_gamma   90.00
#
_symmetry.space_group_name_H-M   'P 1'
#
loop_
_entity.id
_entity.type
_entity.pdbx_description
1 polymer ?
#
loop_
_entity_poly.entity_id
_entity_poly.type
_entity_poly.pdbx_seq_one_letter_code
_entity_poly.pdbx_strand_id
1 'polypeptide(L)'
;MSAKRIKSVTEKAVAYVEKTSRIKIQDLRDNPGARSTGRMVSAQSHNQAGHTIGELQRAAKPPLGWIWGDFFRPWHRMFPGERSFNGDINLRREYVPLSLLELQRMIDLGWINPDKLIDISTLCNTRLIQCSPQL
;
A
#
# COMPACT_ATOMS: atom_id res chain seq x y z
N MET A 1 1.96 31.44 -44.99
CA MET A 1 1.28 30.83 -43.83
C MET A 1 2.20 29.77 -43.24
N SER A 2 2.95 30.09 -42.17
CA SER A 2 3.91 29.14 -41.58
C SER A 2 3.17 28.08 -40.75
N ALA A 3 3.47 26.81 -41.00
CA ALA A 3 2.85 25.68 -40.30
C ALA A 3 3.21 25.72 -38.80
N LYS A 4 2.19 25.66 -37.94
CA LYS A 4 2.36 25.71 -36.48
C LYS A 4 3.12 24.46 -36.03
N ARG A 5 4.40 24.61 -35.68
CA ARG A 5 5.25 23.50 -35.22
C ARG A 5 4.66 22.89 -33.95
N ILE A 6 4.30 21.61 -34.00
CA ILE A 6 3.77 20.87 -32.86
C ILE A 6 4.92 20.67 -31.87
N LYS A 7 4.89 21.42 -30.77
CA LYS A 7 5.86 21.29 -29.67
C LYS A 7 5.50 20.12 -28.76
N SER A 8 6.52 19.40 -28.30
CA SER A 8 6.37 18.38 -27.26
C SER A 8 5.78 18.98 -25.97
N VAL A 9 5.12 18.15 -25.16
CA VAL A 9 4.59 18.57 -23.85
C VAL A 9 5.72 19.07 -22.95
N THR A 10 6.90 18.45 -23.04
CA THR A 10 8.11 18.86 -22.29
C THR A 10 8.57 20.27 -22.68
N GLU A 11 8.66 20.55 -23.98
CA GLU A 11 9.03 21.87 -24.50
C GLU A 11 8.02 22.96 -24.10
N LYS A 12 6.72 22.61 -24.06
CA LYS A 12 5.68 23.52 -23.56
C LYS A 12 5.85 23.79 -22.07
N ALA A 13 6.11 22.76 -21.26
CA ALA A 13 6.34 22.90 -19.82
C ALA A 13 7.56 23.80 -19.53
N VAL A 14 8.68 23.60 -20.23
CA VAL A 14 9.87 24.45 -20.12
C VAL A 14 9.55 25.89 -20.50
N ALA A 15 8.84 26.11 -21.63
CA ALA A 15 8.43 27.45 -22.05
C ALA A 15 7.48 28.15 -21.07
N TYR A 16 6.71 27.41 -20.26
CA TYR A 16 5.94 27.99 -19.16
C TYR A 16 6.86 28.43 -18.03
N VAL A 17 7.79 27.57 -17.60
CA VAL A 17 8.75 27.87 -16.52
C VAL A 17 9.62 29.09 -16.87
N GLU A 18 10.12 29.17 -18.11
CA GLU A 18 10.92 30.32 -18.60
C GLU A 18 10.18 31.66 -18.51
N LYS A 19 8.86 31.65 -18.65
CA LYS A 19 8.02 32.85 -18.55
C LYS A 19 7.68 33.22 -17.11
N THR A 20 7.85 32.30 -16.17
CA THR A 20 7.59 32.58 -14.75
C THR A 20 8.74 33.34 -14.12
N SER A 21 8.46 34.07 -13.04
CA SER A 21 9.51 34.62 -12.19
C SER A 21 10.28 33.49 -11.48
N ARG A 22 11.48 33.80 -10.96
CA ARG A 22 12.30 32.81 -10.23
C ARG A 22 11.50 32.14 -9.11
N ILE A 23 11.39 30.80 -9.17
CA ILE A 23 10.72 29.97 -8.17
C ILE A 23 11.45 30.10 -6.82
N LYS A 24 10.70 30.42 -5.77
CA LYS A 24 11.18 30.54 -4.38
C LYS A 24 10.59 29.43 -3.52
N ILE A 25 11.15 29.23 -2.33
CA ILE A 25 10.64 28.27 -1.33
C ILE A 25 9.17 28.57 -0.97
N GLN A 26 8.78 29.85 -1.00
CA GLN A 26 7.41 30.30 -0.70
C GLN A 26 6.38 29.86 -1.76
N ASP A 27 6.83 29.54 -2.99
CA ASP A 27 5.97 29.10 -4.08
C ASP A 27 5.70 27.60 -4.06
N LEU A 28 6.42 26.86 -3.20
CA LEU A 28 6.23 25.41 -3.05
C LEU A 28 4.85 25.13 -2.45
N ARG A 29 4.07 24.32 -3.16
CA ARG A 29 2.77 23.83 -2.72
C ARG A 29 2.71 22.33 -2.96
N ASP A 30 1.96 21.64 -2.12
CA ASP A 30 1.63 20.25 -2.36
C ASP A 30 0.76 20.12 -3.62
N ASN A 31 0.82 18.96 -4.28
CA ASN A 31 -0.10 18.66 -5.37
C ASN A 31 -1.55 18.78 -4.86
N PRO A 32 -2.47 19.35 -5.66
CA PRO A 32 -3.85 19.51 -5.23
C PRO A 32 -4.44 18.15 -4.85
N GLY A 33 -4.95 18.03 -3.62
CA GLY A 33 -5.49 16.79 -3.07
C GLY A 33 -4.47 15.84 -2.42
N ALA A 34 -3.16 16.12 -2.51
CA ALA A 34 -2.14 15.29 -1.83
C ALA A 34 -2.22 15.38 -0.30
N ARG A 35 -2.72 16.51 0.22
CA ARG A 35 -3.06 16.66 1.64
C ARG A 35 -4.54 16.95 1.78
N SER A 36 -5.24 16.07 2.47
CA SER A 36 -6.57 16.37 3.00
C SER A 36 -6.42 17.13 4.31
N THR A 37 -7.11 18.24 4.46
CA THR A 37 -7.29 18.84 5.79
C THR A 37 -8.07 17.84 6.64
N GLY A 38 -7.56 17.52 7.83
CA GLY A 38 -8.27 16.65 8.77
C GLY A 38 -9.64 17.27 9.06
N ARG A 39 -10.71 16.46 9.08
CA ARG A 39 -12.05 16.93 9.43
C ARG A 39 -12.05 17.32 10.91
N MET A 40 -11.84 18.60 11.19
CA MET A 40 -11.92 19.12 12.55
C MET A 40 -13.37 19.13 12.98
N VAL A 41 -13.64 18.49 14.12
CA VAL A 41 -14.95 18.59 14.75
C VAL A 41 -15.08 19.97 15.41
N SER A 42 -15.81 20.89 14.79
CA SER A 42 -16.19 22.16 15.42
C SER A 42 -17.52 22.03 16.17
N ALA A 43 -17.56 22.56 17.40
CA ALA A 43 -18.77 22.64 18.22
C ALA A 43 -19.91 23.46 17.58
N GLN A 44 -19.57 24.38 16.68
CA GLN A 44 -20.56 25.22 15.97
C GLN A 44 -21.17 24.52 14.74
N SER A 45 -20.43 23.62 14.10
CA SER A 45 -20.86 22.98 12.84
C SER A 45 -21.27 21.51 13.02
N HIS A 46 -20.88 20.87 14.12
CA HIS A 46 -21.11 19.45 14.34
C HIS A 46 -21.78 19.21 15.68
N ASN A 47 -23.04 18.79 15.63
CA ASN A 47 -23.78 18.37 16.82
C ASN A 47 -23.11 17.14 17.43
N GLN A 48 -22.70 17.27 18.70
CA GLN A 48 -22.13 16.21 19.53
C GLN A 48 -20.96 15.46 18.89
N ALA A 49 -20.17 16.12 18.04
CA ALA A 49 -19.01 15.50 17.40
C ALA A 49 -19.29 14.26 16.54
N GLY A 50 -20.55 14.05 16.11
CA GLY A 50 -20.97 12.82 15.42
C GLY A 50 -21.31 11.66 16.36
N HIS A 51 -21.35 11.88 17.67
CA HIS A 51 -21.70 10.88 18.69
C HIS A 51 -23.04 11.20 19.33
N THR A 52 -24.12 10.63 18.81
CA THR A 52 -25.45 11.16 19.15
C THR A 52 -26.01 10.60 20.47
N ILE A 53 -25.94 9.29 20.72
CA ILE A 53 -26.62 8.68 21.89
C ILE A 53 -25.87 7.42 22.37
N GLY A 54 -25.89 7.19 23.68
CA GLY A 54 -25.57 5.89 24.29
C GLY A 54 -24.08 5.59 24.41
N GLU A 55 -23.71 4.33 24.24
CA GLU A 55 -22.33 3.85 24.40
C GLU A 55 -21.36 4.47 23.39
N LEU A 56 -21.86 4.84 22.20
CA LEU A 56 -21.07 5.53 21.18
C LEU A 56 -20.64 6.93 21.64
N GLN A 57 -21.42 7.60 22.49
CA GLN A 57 -21.06 8.90 23.06
C GLN A 57 -20.04 8.79 24.19
N ARG A 58 -20.10 7.69 24.96
CA ARG A 58 -19.22 7.46 26.11
C ARG A 58 -17.92 6.75 25.75
N ALA A 59 -17.67 6.53 24.46
CA ALA A 59 -16.59 5.68 23.96
C ALA A 59 -16.58 4.28 24.60
N ALA A 60 -17.77 3.78 24.98
CA ALA A 60 -17.96 2.53 25.71
C ALA A 60 -18.45 1.42 24.77
N LYS A 61 -17.99 1.43 23.51
CA LYS A 61 -18.38 0.41 22.52
C LYS A 61 -17.84 -0.95 22.99
N PRO A 62 -18.64 -2.02 22.94
CA PRO A 62 -18.14 -3.36 23.22
C PRO A 62 -17.05 -3.79 22.22
N PRO A 63 -16.26 -4.83 22.53
CA PRO A 63 -15.19 -5.30 21.66
C PRO A 63 -15.71 -5.74 20.29
N LEU A 64 -14.82 -5.75 19.30
CA LEU A 64 -15.13 -6.23 17.96
C LEU A 64 -15.65 -7.68 18.02
N GLY A 65 -16.75 -7.96 17.31
CA GLY A 65 -17.40 -9.27 17.32
C GLY A 65 -18.46 -9.46 18.41
N TRP A 66 -18.76 -8.43 19.21
CA TRP A 66 -19.88 -8.43 20.14
C TRP A 66 -21.24 -8.49 19.43
N ILE A 67 -22.13 -9.37 19.90
CA ILE A 67 -23.51 -9.50 19.42
C ILE A 67 -24.45 -9.14 20.57
N TRP A 68 -25.28 -8.12 20.37
CA TRP A 68 -26.30 -7.71 21.34
C TRP A 68 -27.36 -8.81 21.52
N GLY A 69 -27.62 -9.21 22.77
CA GLY A 69 -28.66 -10.17 23.12
C GLY A 69 -28.21 -11.62 23.29
N ASP A 70 -27.19 -12.09 22.57
CA ASP A 70 -26.61 -13.44 22.75
C ASP A 70 -25.09 -13.36 22.95
N PHE A 71 -24.71 -12.90 24.14
CA PHE A 71 -23.31 -12.71 24.52
C PHE A 71 -22.48 -14.01 24.45
N PHE A 72 -23.13 -15.16 24.63
CA PHE A 72 -22.44 -16.46 24.67
C PHE A 72 -22.25 -17.10 23.29
N ARG A 73 -22.84 -16.53 22.24
CA ARG A 73 -22.76 -17.08 20.88
C ARG A 73 -22.29 -16.06 19.84
N PRO A 74 -21.10 -15.46 19.98
CA PRO A 74 -20.50 -14.73 18.87
C PRO A 74 -20.17 -15.71 17.73
N TRP A 75 -20.19 -15.21 16.48
CA TRP A 75 -20.06 -16.04 15.27
C TRP A 75 -18.83 -16.98 15.30
N HIS A 76 -17.67 -16.47 15.72
CA HIS A 76 -16.43 -17.24 15.83
C HIS A 76 -16.48 -18.38 16.88
N ARG A 77 -17.41 -18.32 17.84
CA ARG A 77 -17.63 -19.34 18.86
C ARG A 77 -18.71 -20.34 18.43
N MET A 78 -19.71 -19.89 17.68
CA MET A 78 -20.72 -20.78 17.07
C MET A 78 -20.09 -21.71 16.04
N PHE A 79 -19.15 -21.19 15.26
CA PHE A 79 -18.43 -21.91 14.22
C PHE A 79 -16.94 -21.96 14.58
N PRO A 80 -16.52 -22.82 15.52
CA PRO A 80 -15.12 -22.93 15.89
C PRO A 80 -14.32 -23.40 14.67
N GLY A 81 -13.21 -22.72 14.41
CA GLY A 81 -12.25 -23.14 13.39
C GLY A 81 -11.63 -24.50 13.72
N GLU A 82 -11.17 -25.18 12.68
CA GLU A 82 -10.48 -26.46 12.84
C GLU A 82 -9.13 -26.25 13.56
N ARG A 83 -8.89 -26.98 14.65
CA ARG A 83 -7.66 -26.83 15.48
C ARG A 83 -6.38 -27.10 14.70
N SER A 84 -6.44 -28.00 13.71
CA SER A 84 -5.34 -28.39 12.84
C SER A 84 -5.02 -27.39 11.74
N PHE A 85 -5.96 -26.49 11.39
CA PHE A 85 -5.84 -25.66 10.18
C PHE A 85 -4.52 -24.86 10.12
N ASN A 86 -4.16 -24.24 11.26
CA ASN A 86 -2.92 -23.48 11.45
C ASN A 86 -2.04 -24.03 12.59
N GLY A 87 -2.26 -25.27 13.05
CA GLY A 87 -1.59 -25.80 14.25
C GLY A 87 -0.06 -25.94 14.11
N ASP A 88 0.41 -26.14 12.89
CA ASP A 88 1.80 -26.35 12.51
C ASP A 88 2.37 -25.20 11.66
N ILE A 89 1.67 -24.05 11.56
CA ILE A 89 2.06 -22.94 10.67
C ILE A 89 3.51 -22.48 10.87
N ASN A 90 3.98 -22.46 12.12
CA ASN A 90 5.34 -22.05 12.46
C ASN A 90 6.41 -23.07 12.05
N LEU A 91 6.03 -24.33 11.77
CA LEU A 91 6.91 -25.40 11.34
C LEU A 91 6.88 -25.61 9.82
N ARG A 92 5.87 -25.04 9.13
CA ARG A 92 5.73 -25.17 7.68
C ARG A 92 6.85 -24.42 6.98
N ARG A 93 7.55 -25.12 6.10
CA ARG A 93 8.58 -24.52 5.25
C ARG A 93 7.89 -23.85 4.07
N GLU A 94 8.04 -22.54 3.97
CA GLU A 94 7.57 -21.75 2.84
C GLU A 94 8.76 -21.45 1.92
N TYR A 95 8.56 -21.61 0.62
CA TYR A 95 9.55 -21.27 -0.40
C TYR A 95 8.95 -20.23 -1.33
N VAL A 96 9.75 -19.22 -1.70
CA VAL A 96 9.32 -18.21 -2.67
C VAL A 96 9.10 -18.90 -4.02
N PRO A 97 7.89 -18.84 -4.60
CA PRO A 97 7.65 -19.43 -5.90
C PRO A 97 8.39 -18.62 -6.97
N LEU A 98 9.14 -19.32 -7.82
CA LEU A 98 9.77 -18.74 -9.01
C LEU A 98 9.26 -19.49 -10.24
N SER A 99 8.57 -18.77 -11.13
CA SER A 99 8.11 -19.35 -12.38
C SER A 99 9.25 -19.41 -13.42
N LEU A 100 9.20 -20.40 -14.32
CA LEU A 100 10.16 -20.50 -15.42
C LEU A 100 10.05 -19.32 -16.40
N LEU A 101 8.87 -18.72 -16.54
CA LEU A 101 8.67 -17.54 -17.37
C LEU A 101 9.40 -16.32 -16.78
N GLU A 102 9.34 -16.14 -15.47
CA GLU A 102 10.08 -15.07 -14.80
C GLU A 102 11.59 -15.31 -14.88
N LEU A 103 12.04 -16.55 -14.74
CA LEU A 103 13.44 -16.93 -14.93
C LEU A 103 13.92 -16.61 -16.36
N GLN A 104 13.14 -16.98 -17.37
CA GLN A 104 13.45 -16.65 -18.76
C GLN A 104 13.52 -15.14 -18.97
N ARG A 105 12.56 -14.38 -18.42
CA ARG A 105 12.57 -12.92 -18.50
C ARG A 105 13.83 -12.31 -17.86
N MET A 106 14.31 -12.86 -16.74
CA MET A 106 15.55 -12.41 -16.10
C MET A 106 16.78 -12.66 -16.97
N ILE A 107 16.79 -13.76 -17.72
CA ILE A 107 17.85 -14.08 -18.69
C ILE A 107 17.77 -13.11 -19.89
N ASP A 108 16.58 -12.91 -20.45
CA ASP A 108 16.37 -12.04 -21.63
C ASP A 108 16.73 -10.58 -21.35
N LEU A 109 16.46 -10.09 -20.13
CA LEU A 109 16.86 -8.75 -19.68
C LEU A 109 18.34 -8.63 -19.31
N GLY A 110 19.09 -9.74 -19.34
CA GLY A 110 20.52 -9.80 -19.01
C GLY A 110 20.81 -9.66 -17.51
N TRP A 111 19.83 -9.93 -16.65
CA TRP A 111 20.01 -9.85 -15.18
C TRP A 111 20.69 -11.11 -14.63
N ILE A 112 20.51 -12.25 -15.30
CA ILE A 112 21.15 -13.53 -14.99
C ILE A 112 21.90 -14.00 -16.22
N ASN A 113 23.15 -14.42 -16.04
CA ASN A 113 23.93 -15.07 -17.09
C ASN A 113 23.74 -16.60 -17.01
N PRO A 114 23.14 -17.23 -18.04
CA PRO A 114 22.89 -18.68 -18.04
C PRO A 114 24.16 -19.52 -18.23
N ASP A 115 25.28 -18.94 -18.68
CA ASP A 115 26.56 -19.66 -18.82
C ASP A 115 27.24 -19.93 -17.48
N LYS A 116 26.76 -19.32 -16.40
CA LYS A 116 27.25 -19.50 -15.03
C LYS A 116 26.22 -20.27 -14.22
N LEU A 117 26.69 -20.90 -13.13
CA LEU A 117 25.81 -21.56 -12.18
C LEU A 117 24.80 -20.55 -11.60
N ILE A 118 23.51 -20.86 -11.73
CA ILE A 118 22.42 -20.08 -11.13
C ILE A 118 22.12 -20.67 -9.74
N ASP A 119 22.59 -19.99 -8.70
CA ASP A 119 22.38 -20.31 -7.30
C ASP A 119 21.41 -19.32 -6.62
N ILE A 120 21.09 -19.55 -5.34
CA ILE A 120 20.22 -18.62 -4.58
C ILE A 120 20.85 -17.22 -4.49
N SER A 121 22.18 -17.11 -4.43
CA SER A 121 22.85 -15.81 -4.34
C SER A 121 22.66 -14.98 -5.61
N THR A 122 22.79 -15.58 -6.80
CA THR A 122 22.52 -14.94 -8.09
C THR A 122 21.06 -14.48 -8.18
N LEU A 123 20.11 -15.30 -7.73
CA LEU A 123 18.69 -14.93 -7.68
C LEU A 123 18.44 -13.76 -6.72
N CYS A 124 19.01 -13.78 -5.52
CA CYS A 124 18.89 -12.68 -4.56
C CYS A 124 19.54 -11.38 -5.05
N ASN A 125 20.63 -11.47 -5.81
CA ASN A 125 21.31 -10.31 -6.39
C ASN A 125 20.44 -9.56 -7.42
N THR A 126 19.48 -10.24 -8.07
CA THR A 126 18.50 -9.57 -8.95
C THR A 126 17.53 -8.65 -8.21
N ARG A 127 17.45 -8.74 -6.88
CA ARG A 127 16.48 -8.07 -5.99
C ARG A 127 15.00 -8.40 -6.26
N LEU A 128 14.71 -9.32 -7.18
CA LEU A 128 13.36 -9.84 -7.41
C LEU A 128 12.97 -10.88 -6.38
N ILE A 129 13.92 -11.73 -5.97
CA ILE A 129 13.71 -12.75 -4.95
C ILE A 129 14.40 -12.29 -3.66
N GLN A 130 13.62 -12.13 -2.61
CA GLN A 130 14.11 -11.83 -1.27
C GLN A 130 13.94 -13.07 -0.39
N CYS A 131 15.06 -13.64 0.04
CA CYS A 131 15.07 -14.68 1.05
C CYS A 131 15.34 -14.02 2.41
N SER A 132 14.32 -13.93 3.26
CA SER A 132 14.47 -13.52 4.66
C SER A 132 14.68 -14.77 5.53
N PRO A 133 15.90 -15.06 5.99
CA PRO A 133 16.07 -16.11 6.98
C PRO A 133 15.39 -15.65 8.27
N GLN A 134 14.32 -16.33 8.66
CA GLN A 134 13.76 -16.19 10.01
C GLN A 134 14.63 -17.03 10.95
N LEU A 135 15.10 -16.42 12.04
CA LEU A 135 15.73 -17.12 13.17
C LEU A 135 14.68 -17.88 13.98
#